data_AF-A0A1V6K7W2-F1
#
_entry.id   AF-A0A1V6K7W2-F1
#
_cell.length_a   1.000
_cell.length_b   1.000
_cell.length_c   1.000
_cell.angle_alpha   90.00
_cell.angle_beta   90.00
_cell.angle_gamma   90.00
#
_symmetry.space_group_name_H-M   'P 1'
#
loop_
_entity.id
_entity.type
_entity.pdbx_description
1 polymer ?
#
loop_
_entity_poly.entity_id
_entity_poly.type
_entity_poly.pdbx_seq_one_letter_code
_entity_poly.pdbx_strand_id
1 'polypeptide(L)'
;MAFNNFLLNAIAAALIVMLAKTLDIFIPYIRLDNIIIGGIMLLVPGLSITNAIRDTMSGDLVAGTARAVEALFITVGIVAGSASMLKIWSMWGY
;
A
#
# COMPACT_ATOMS: atom_id res chain seq x y z
N MET A 1 -11.83 -12.97 0.25
CA MET A 1 -11.08 -12.19 -0.74
C MET A 1 -10.24 -11.08 -0.09
N ALA A 2 -10.77 -10.31 0.86
CA ALA A 2 -10.03 -9.25 1.56
C ALA A 2 -8.65 -9.68 2.13
N PHE A 3 -8.54 -10.87 2.73
CA PHE A 3 -7.25 -11.39 3.23
C PHE A 3 -6.21 -11.61 2.12
N ASN A 4 -6.65 -12.08 0.95
CA ASN A 4 -5.76 -12.24 -0.21
C ASN A 4 -5.28 -10.87 -0.72
N ASN A 5 -6.20 -9.90 -0.81
CA ASN A 5 -5.85 -8.53 -1.21
C ASN A 5 -4.90 -7.87 -0.20
N PHE A 6 -5.07 -8.12 1.09
CA PHE A 6 -4.15 -7.66 2.13
C PHE A 6 -2.72 -8.18 1.88
N LEU A 7 -2.54 -9.50 1.76
CA LEU A 7 -1.23 -10.11 1.56
C LEU A 7 -0.60 -9.69 0.23
N LEU A 8 -1.38 -9.67 -0.85
CA LEU A 8 -0.90 -9.26 -2.16
C LEU A 8 -0.41 -7.82 -2.17
N ASN A 9 -1.17 -6.89 -1.59
CA ASN A 9 -0.76 -5.50 -1.52
C ASN A 9 0.43 -5.28 -0.57
N ALA A 10 0.55 -6.07 0.50
CA ALA A 10 1.74 -6.05 1.35
C ALA A 10 3.00 -6.50 0.59
N ILE A 11 2.94 -7.61 -0.12
CA ILE A 11 4.05 -8.11 -0.94
C ILE A 11 4.37 -7.14 -2.07
N ALA A 12 3.37 -6.59 -2.76
CA ALA A 12 3.57 -5.61 -3.81
C ALA A 12 4.25 -4.34 -3.29
N ALA A 13 3.82 -3.81 -2.15
CA ALA A 13 4.44 -2.64 -1.53
C ALA A 13 5.88 -2.91 -1.09
N ALA A 14 6.17 -4.10 -0.56
CA ALA A 14 7.54 -4.51 -0.24
C ALA A 14 8.42 -4.60 -1.49
N LEU A 15 7.90 -5.15 -2.60
CA LEU A 15 8.60 -5.24 -3.87
C LEU A 15 8.91 -3.86 -4.47
N ILE A 16 7.98 -2.90 -4.38
CA ILE A 16 8.20 -1.52 -4.83
C ILE A 16 9.40 -0.90 -4.09
N VAL A 17 9.42 -1.04 -2.76
CA VAL A 17 10.53 -0.53 -1.94
C VAL A 17 11.83 -1.25 -2.26
N MET A 18 11.80 -2.58 -2.41
CA MET A 18 12.98 -3.37 -2.76
C MET A 18 13.58 -2.89 -4.08
N LEU A 19 12.76 -2.76 -5.12
CA LEU A 19 13.20 -2.29 -6.44
C LEU A 19 13.73 -0.85 -6.38
N ALA A 20 13.01 0.06 -5.70
CA ALA A 20 13.45 1.44 -5.53
C ALA A 20 14.83 1.53 -4.86
N LYS A 21 15.05 0.79 -3.76
CA LYS A 21 16.35 0.76 -3.08
C LYS A 21 17.45 0.08 -3.90
N THR A 22 17.14 -0.94 -4.70
CA THR A 22 18.14 -1.51 -5.61
C THR A 22 18.56 -0.51 -6.69
N LEU A 23 17.62 0.27 -7.24
CA LEU A 23 17.93 1.29 -8.26
C LEU A 23 18.78 2.44 -7.71
N ASP A 24 18.55 2.83 -6.45
CA ASP A 24 19.32 3.83 -5.72
C ASP A 24 20.83 3.48 -5.64
N ILE A 25 21.18 2.19 -5.60
CA ILE A 25 22.57 1.74 -5.60
C ILE A 25 23.21 1.92 -6.99
N PHE A 26 22.47 1.67 -8.07
CA PHE A 26 23.02 1.73 -9.43
C PHE A 26 23.06 3.15 -10.00
N ILE A 27 22.14 4.02 -9.57
CA ILE A 27 21.99 5.38 -10.10
C ILE A 27 22.10 6.38 -8.94
N PRO A 28 23.23 7.11 -8.82
CA PRO A 28 23.38 8.10 -7.77
C PRO A 28 22.41 9.29 -7.97
N TYR A 29 21.98 9.89 -6.85
CA TYR A 29 21.07 11.06 -6.77
C TYR A 29 19.60 10.83 -7.16
N ILE A 30 19.10 9.60 -7.09
CA ILE A 30 17.67 9.34 -7.27
C ILE A 30 16.84 9.87 -6.09
N ARG A 31 15.68 10.44 -6.40
CA ARG A 31 14.66 10.81 -5.41
C ARG A 31 13.85 9.59 -5.00
N LEU A 32 14.39 8.79 -4.08
CA LEU A 32 13.79 7.53 -3.62
C LEU A 32 12.34 7.70 -3.14
N ASP A 33 12.07 8.75 -2.37
CA ASP A 33 10.74 9.05 -1.83
C ASP A 33 9.69 9.18 -2.94
N ASN A 34 10.04 9.82 -4.06
CA ASN A 34 9.12 10.02 -5.17
C ASN A 34 8.78 8.69 -5.86
N ILE A 35 9.74 7.77 -5.98
CA ILE A 35 9.53 6.45 -6.57
C ILE A 35 8.63 5.61 -5.66
N ILE A 36 8.94 5.57 -4.37
CA ILE A 36 8.18 4.78 -3.39
C ILE A 36 6.75 5.30 -3.27
N ILE A 37 6.56 6.61 -3.08
CA ILE A 37 5.23 7.21 -2.98
C ILE A 37 4.45 7.01 -4.28
N GLY A 38 5.11 7.23 -5.44
CA GLY A 38 4.48 7.05 -6.74
C GLY A 38 4.02 5.61 -6.99
N GLY A 39 4.81 4.61 -6.58
CA GLY A 39 4.41 3.21 -6.66
C GLY A 39 3.28 2.85 -5.69
N ILE A 40 3.37 3.31 -4.43
CA ILE A 40 2.37 3.03 -3.39
C ILE A 40 1.01 3.61 -3.76
N MET A 41 0.93 4.80 -4.37
CA MET A 41 -0.33 5.44 -4.76
C MET A 41 -1.20 4.58 -5.68
N LEU A 42 -0.62 3.67 -6.47
CA LEU A 42 -1.37 2.74 -7.33
C LEU A 42 -2.08 1.64 -6.55
N LEU A 43 -1.57 1.30 -5.37
CA LEU A 43 -2.11 0.23 -4.52
C LEU A 43 -3.21 0.73 -3.58
N VAL A 44 -3.31 2.04 -3.38
CA VAL A 44 -4.28 2.63 -2.45
C VAL A 44 -5.71 2.28 -2.88
N PRO A 45 -6.55 1.73 -2.00
CA PRO A 45 -7.89 1.26 -2.34
C PRO A 45 -8.92 2.42 -2.44
N GLY A 46 -8.66 3.39 -3.31
CA GLY A 46 -9.47 4.60 -3.45
C GLY A 46 -10.92 4.31 -3.89
N LEU A 47 -11.11 3.35 -4.81
CA LEU A 47 -12.45 2.94 -5.25
C LEU A 47 -13.26 2.29 -4.13
N SER A 48 -12.63 1.46 -3.29
CA SER A 48 -13.29 0.83 -2.15
C SER A 48 -13.76 1.87 -1.13
N ILE A 49 -12.95 2.90 -0.86
CA ILE A 49 -13.31 4.02 0.01
C ILE A 49 -14.48 4.80 -0.59
N THR A 50 -14.40 5.20 -1.87
CA THR A 50 -15.47 5.95 -2.52
C THR A 50 -16.78 5.17 -2.56
N ASN A 51 -16.72 3.87 -2.83
CA ASN A 51 -17.90 3.00 -2.80
C ASN A 51 -18.46 2.90 -1.38
N ALA A 52 -17.62 2.67 -0.36
CA ALA A 52 -18.06 2.63 1.03
C ALA A 52 -18.83 3.89 1.44
N ILE A 53 -18.36 5.07 1.04
CA ILE A 53 -19.05 6.34 1.28
C ILE A 53 -20.39 6.37 0.54
N ARG A 54 -20.40 6.00 -0.74
CA ARG A 54 -21.63 5.96 -1.56
C ARG A 54 -22.71 5.09 -0.93
N ASP A 55 -22.36 3.88 -0.47
CA ASP A 55 -23.36 2.96 0.08
C ASP A 55 -23.89 3.41 1.43
N THR A 56 -22.99 3.97 2.24
CA THR A 56 -23.37 4.61 3.51
C THR A 56 -24.36 5.73 3.25
N MET A 57 -24.12 6.56 2.22
CA MET A 57 -25.04 7.63 1.82
C MET A 57 -26.35 7.12 1.21
N SER A 58 -26.35 5.96 0.55
CA SER A 58 -27.58 5.34 0.03
C SER A 58 -28.38 4.56 1.09
N GLY A 59 -27.94 4.55 2.35
CA GLY A 59 -28.61 3.88 3.46
C GLY A 59 -28.22 2.40 3.64
N ASP A 60 -27.27 1.89 2.85
CA ASP A 60 -26.71 0.54 3.01
C ASP A 60 -25.45 0.59 3.89
N LEU A 61 -25.69 0.69 5.20
CA LEU A 61 -24.63 0.80 6.20
C LEU A 61 -23.81 -0.49 6.33
N VAL A 62 -24.42 -1.65 6.07
CA VAL A 62 -23.72 -2.94 6.17
C VAL A 62 -22.71 -3.08 5.04
N ALA A 63 -23.11 -2.77 3.80
CA ALA A 63 -22.19 -2.77 2.67
C ALA A 63 -21.12 -1.67 2.81
N GLY A 64 -21.51 -0.47 3.26
CA GLY A 64 -20.60 0.65 3.48
C GLY A 64 -19.51 0.32 4.50
N THR A 65 -19.88 -0.22 5.66
CA THR A 65 -18.92 -0.62 6.71
C THR A 65 -18.04 -1.78 6.27
N ALA A 66 -18.58 -2.79 5.58
CA ALA A 66 -17.79 -3.90 5.04
C ALA A 66 -16.70 -3.42 4.06
N ARG A 67 -17.04 -2.52 3.13
CA ARG A 67 -16.08 -1.95 2.18
C ARG A 67 -15.06 -1.02 2.84
N ALA A 68 -15.48 -0.26 3.85
CA ALA A 68 -14.55 0.58 4.63
C ALA A 68 -13.51 -0.29 5.36
N VAL A 69 -13.95 -1.38 5.99
CA VAL A 69 -13.06 -2.34 6.67
C VAL A 69 -12.12 -3.00 5.65
N GLU A 70 -12.61 -3.40 4.48
CA GLU A 70 -11.75 -3.95 3.42
C GLU A 70 -10.66 -2.96 2.99
N ALA A 71 -11.02 -1.69 2.76
CA ALA A 71 -10.05 -0.64 2.41
C ALA A 71 -9.01 -0.41 3.52
N LEU A 72 -9.42 -0.46 4.78
CA LEU A 72 -8.51 -0.35 5.93
C LEU A 72 -7.52 -1.50 5.98
N PHE A 73 -7.99 -2.75 5.84
CA PHE A 73 -7.10 -3.91 5.81
C PHE A 73 -6.08 -3.79 4.69
N ILE A 74 -6.51 -3.48 3.45
CA ILE A 74 -5.59 -3.30 2.32
C ILE A 74 -4.53 -2.24 2.62
N THR A 75 -4.94 -1.09 3.16
CA THR A 75 -4.03 0.02 3.51
C THR A 75 -3.01 -0.40 4.57
N VAL A 76 -3.44 -1.12 5.62
CA VAL A 76 -2.53 -1.67 6.63
C VAL A 76 -1.52 -2.62 6.00
N GLY A 77 -1.94 -3.43 5.03
CA GLY A 77 -1.04 -4.32 4.29
C GLY A 77 0.05 -3.56 3.54
N ILE A 78 -0.34 -2.52 2.79
CA ILE A 78 0.59 -1.65 2.04
C ILE A 78 1.62 -1.02 2.98
N VAL A 79 1.17 -0.45 4.09
CA VAL A 79 2.05 0.19 5.09
C VAL A 79 2.97 -0.85 5.73
N ALA A 80 2.45 -2.00 6.14
CA ALA A 80 3.26 -3.07 6.74
C ALA A 80 4.34 -3.58 5.77
N GLY A 81 3.98 -3.83 4.51
CA GLY A 81 4.91 -4.30 3.47
C GLY A 81 6.01 -3.30 3.14
N SER A 82 5.64 -2.06 2.87
CA SER A 82 6.61 -1.00 2.56
C SER A 82 7.50 -0.64 3.75
N ALA A 83 6.94 -0.47 4.95
CA ALA A 83 7.71 -0.12 6.14
C ALA A 83 8.66 -1.24 6.58
N SER A 84 8.20 -2.50 6.53
CA SER A 84 9.06 -3.64 6.86
C SER A 84 10.25 -3.74 5.89
N MET A 85 10.03 -3.61 4.58
CA MET A 85 11.10 -3.66 3.61
C MET A 85 12.08 -2.49 3.75
N LEU A 86 11.57 -1.27 4.00
CA LEU A 86 12.42 -0.09 4.27
C LEU A 86 13.29 -0.33 5.50
N LYS A 87 12.72 -0.90 6.57
CA LYS A 87 13.45 -1.21 7.80
C LYS A 87 14.54 -2.25 7.57
N ILE A 88 14.26 -3.29 6.79
CA ILE A 88 15.24 -4.33 6.43
C ILE A 88 16.42 -3.71 5.69
N TRP A 89 16.16 -2.84 4.71
CA TRP A 89 17.20 -2.12 3.99
C TRP A 89 18.05 -1.24 4.91
N SER A 90 17.40 -0.48 5.79
CA SER A 90 18.09 0.36 6.77
C SER A 90 18.99 -0.45 7.72
N MET A 91 18.62 -1.68 8.07
CA MET A 91 19.46 -2.56 8.89
C MET A 91 20.72 -3.06 8.15
N TRP A 92 20.68 -3.13 6.82
CA TRP A 92 21.84 -3.46 5.99
C TRP A 92 22.80 -2.29 5.77
N GLY A 93 22.55 -1.13 6.38
CA GLY A 93 23.44 0.04 6.31
C GLY A 93 23.24 0.88 5.05
N TYR A 94 22.11 0.74 4.37
CA TYR A 94 21.72 1.47 3.15
C TYR A 94 20.33 2.09 3.26
#